data_AF-A0A7S3HL74-F1
#
_entry.id   AF-A0A7S3HL74-F1
#
_cell.length_a   1.000
_cell.length_b   1.000
_cell.length_c   1.000
_cell.angle_alpha   90.00
_cell.angle_beta   90.00
_cell.angle_gamma   90.00
#
_symmetry.space_group_name_H-M   'P 1'
#
loop_
_entity.id
_entity.type
_entity.pdbx_description
1 polymer ?
#
loop_
_entity_poly.entity_id
_entity_poly.type
_entity_poly.pdbx_seq_one_letter_code
_entity_poly.pdbx_strand_id
1 'polypeptide(L)'
;MALHLLFLSTQKDTRMNQAFQAAAAAYKFAPTLTHKQEVMRMYRRSLRLVNSWAENRDVFNEEALKVREEFNQNKNHTEPAKIARLMREARERLEKHHHPDPYIAPYMPGGTLFMRNPTFQPVALYPNGIPEGVSKRRINIDMSNVPDDEEYARVFVDSANKQYWIDK
;
A
#
# COMPACT_ATOMS: atom_id res chain seq x y z
N MET A 1 32.86 61.44 -17.02
CA MET A 1 33.18 60.01 -16.77
C MET A 1 32.05 59.43 -15.95
N ALA A 2 31.24 58.56 -16.56
CA ALA A 2 30.09 57.91 -15.94
C ALA A 2 30.53 56.59 -15.29
N LEU A 3 30.17 56.34 -14.02
CA LEU A 3 30.43 55.07 -13.35
C LEU A 3 29.23 54.67 -12.47
N HIS A 4 28.36 53.92 -13.14
CA HIS A 4 27.64 52.71 -12.71
C HIS A 4 27.03 52.66 -11.29
N LEU A 5 25.70 52.85 -11.27
CA LEU A 5 24.79 52.38 -10.24
C LEU A 5 24.79 50.85 -10.20
N LEU A 6 25.22 50.26 -9.07
CA LEU A 6 25.10 48.82 -8.81
C LEU A 6 23.64 48.48 -8.47
N PHE A 7 22.92 48.02 -9.50
CA PHE A 7 21.60 47.40 -9.35
C PHE A 7 21.80 46.01 -8.71
N LEU A 8 21.64 45.92 -7.38
CA LEU A 8 21.50 44.64 -6.69
C LEU A 8 20.16 44.03 -7.10
N SER A 9 20.17 43.20 -8.14
CA SER A 9 19.02 42.35 -8.45
C SER A 9 18.79 41.41 -7.27
N THR A 10 17.68 41.56 -6.58
CA THR A 10 17.18 40.57 -5.62
C THR A 10 16.89 39.28 -6.38
N GLN A 11 17.87 38.38 -6.41
CA GLN A 11 17.72 37.05 -6.98
C GLN A 11 16.74 36.30 -6.09
N LYS A 12 15.45 36.32 -6.46
CA LYS A 12 14.39 35.57 -5.77
C LYS A 12 14.85 34.11 -5.71
N ASP A 13 15.09 33.57 -4.51
CA ASP A 13 15.71 32.25 -4.28
C ASP A 13 14.96 31.11 -4.99
N THR A 14 15.30 30.87 -6.24
CA THR A 14 14.78 29.77 -7.08
C THR A 14 15.26 28.41 -6.56
N ARG A 15 16.41 28.36 -5.90
CA ARG A 15 16.98 27.16 -5.28
C ARG A 15 16.06 26.55 -4.22
N MET A 16 15.40 27.38 -3.41
CA MET A 16 14.50 26.90 -2.38
C MET A 16 13.31 26.15 -3.01
N ASN A 17 12.73 26.72 -4.07
CA ASN A 17 11.63 26.09 -4.81
C ASN A 17 12.09 24.79 -5.49
N GLN A 18 13.32 24.74 -6.02
CA GLN A 18 13.89 23.53 -6.62
C GLN A 18 14.11 22.41 -5.59
N ALA A 19 14.61 22.72 -4.39
CA ALA A 19 14.78 21.74 -3.32
C ALA A 19 13.43 21.18 -2.82
N PHE A 20 12.42 22.05 -2.66
CA PHE A 20 11.05 21.62 -2.33
C PHE A 20 10.43 20.78 -3.45
N GLN A 21 10.61 21.15 -4.72
CA GLN A 21 10.15 20.37 -5.86
C GLN A 21 10.87 19.03 -5.98
N ALA A 22 12.17 18.95 -5.67
CA ALA A 22 12.93 17.71 -5.64
C ALA A 22 12.46 16.78 -4.50
N ALA A 23 12.21 17.32 -3.31
CA ALA A 23 11.64 16.58 -2.19
C ALA A 23 10.20 16.10 -2.50
N ALA A 24 9.38 16.94 -3.12
CA ALA A 24 8.03 16.58 -3.55
C ALA A 24 8.04 15.55 -4.70
N ALA A 25 9.00 15.62 -5.62
CA ALA A 25 9.17 14.64 -6.69
C ALA A 25 9.63 13.27 -6.15
N ALA A 26 10.34 13.25 -5.02
CA ALA A 26 10.69 12.01 -4.33
C ALA A 26 9.45 11.31 -3.71
N TYR A 27 8.39 12.07 -3.41
CA TYR A 27 7.08 11.51 -3.06
C TYR A 27 6.39 10.98 -4.31
N LYS A 28 6.56 9.68 -4.55
CA LYS A 28 5.79 8.96 -5.57
C LYS A 28 4.33 8.91 -5.15
N PHE A 29 3.46 9.64 -5.86
CA PHE A 29 2.02 9.50 -5.67
C PHE A 29 1.59 8.05 -5.95
N ALA A 30 0.69 7.52 -5.12
CA ALA A 30 0.08 6.23 -5.40
C ALA A 30 -0.62 6.29 -6.77
N PRO A 31 -0.45 5.27 -7.65
CA PRO A 31 -1.09 5.26 -8.94
C PRO A 31 -2.62 5.33 -8.78
N THR A 32 -3.28 6.08 -9.66
CA THR A 32 -4.75 6.11 -9.72
C THR A 32 -5.26 4.70 -10.03
N LEU A 33 -6.26 4.26 -9.26
CA LEU A 33 -6.77 2.90 -9.38
C LEU A 33 -7.73 2.80 -10.56
N THR A 34 -7.58 1.74 -11.35
CA THR A 34 -8.61 1.37 -12.32
C THR A 34 -9.88 0.95 -11.60
N HIS A 35 -11.05 1.15 -12.22
CA HIS A 35 -12.33 0.74 -11.65
C HIS A 35 -12.34 -0.74 -11.21
N LYS A 36 -11.77 -1.62 -12.04
CA LYS A 36 -11.60 -3.04 -11.71
C LYS A 36 -10.80 -3.25 -10.41
N GLN A 37 -9.68 -2.55 -10.25
CA GLN A 37 -8.88 -2.62 -9.02
C GLN A 37 -9.63 -2.10 -7.80
N GLU A 38 -10.39 -1.01 -7.94
CA GLU A 38 -11.23 -0.50 -6.85
C GLU A 38 -12.28 -1.51 -6.40
N VAL A 39 -13.02 -2.09 -7.35
CA VAL A 39 -14.04 -3.11 -7.06
C VAL A 39 -13.42 -4.35 -6.42
N MET A 40 -12.27 -4.83 -6.93
CA MET A 40 -11.58 -5.97 -6.34
C MET A 40 -11.09 -5.69 -4.91
N ARG A 41 -10.57 -4.48 -4.65
CA ARG A 41 -10.18 -4.08 -3.28
C ARG A 41 -11.38 -3.99 -2.36
N MET A 42 -12.50 -3.46 -2.85
CA MET A 42 -13.75 -3.37 -2.10
C MET A 42 -14.30 -4.74 -1.73
N TYR A 43 -14.30 -5.69 -2.69
CA TYR A 43 -14.69 -7.08 -2.45
C TYR A 43 -13.77 -7.80 -1.44
N ARG A 44 -12.46 -7.54 -1.49
CA ARG A 44 -11.54 -8.10 -0.48
C ARG A 44 -11.79 -7.50 0.90
N ARG A 45 -12.07 -6.19 0.98
CA ARG A 45 -12.40 -5.51 2.23
C ARG A 45 -13.70 -6.05 2.82
N SER A 46 -14.73 -6.32 2.01
CA SER A 46 -15.99 -6.92 2.50
C SER A 46 -15.78 -8.32 3.07
N LEU A 47 -15.03 -9.18 2.39
CA LEU A 47 -14.74 -10.54 2.91
C LEU A 47 -13.93 -10.50 4.21
N ARG A 48 -12.93 -9.61 4.33
CA ARG A 48 -12.18 -9.44 5.58
C ARG A 48 -13.05 -8.93 6.72
N LEU A 49 -14.01 -8.04 6.41
CA LEU A 49 -14.97 -7.53 7.38
C LEU A 49 -15.89 -8.66 7.87
N VAL A 50 -16.46 -9.45 6.96
CA VAL A 50 -17.24 -10.65 7.32
C VAL A 50 -16.40 -11.61 8.18
N ASN A 51 -15.14 -11.86 7.81
CA ASN A 51 -14.23 -12.71 8.58
C ASN A 51 -13.88 -12.13 9.96
N SER A 52 -13.94 -10.82 10.16
CA SER A 52 -13.65 -10.20 11.46
C SER A 52 -14.84 -10.31 12.42
N TRP A 53 -16.07 -10.32 11.87
CA TRP A 53 -17.30 -10.51 12.66
C TRP A 53 -17.64 -11.98 12.89
N ALA A 54 -17.34 -12.86 11.92
CA ALA A 54 -17.68 -14.26 12.00
C ALA A 54 -16.74 -15.00 12.95
N GLU A 55 -17.31 -15.59 14.00
CA GLU A 55 -16.58 -16.48 14.92
C GLU A 55 -16.31 -17.85 14.28
N ASN A 56 -17.31 -18.40 13.59
CA ASN A 56 -17.28 -19.74 13.00
C ASN A 56 -17.14 -19.71 11.47
N ARG A 57 -16.52 -20.76 10.91
CA ARG A 57 -16.30 -20.88 9.46
C ARG A 57 -17.57 -21.08 8.65
N ASP A 58 -18.57 -21.76 9.19
CA ASP A 58 -19.82 -21.99 8.46
C ASP A 58 -20.57 -20.66 8.25
N VAL A 59 -20.69 -19.86 9.32
CA VAL A 59 -21.26 -18.50 9.25
C VAL A 59 -20.48 -17.63 8.26
N PHE A 60 -19.14 -17.66 8.31
CA PHE A 60 -18.31 -16.95 7.35
C PHE A 60 -18.62 -17.37 5.91
N ASN A 61 -18.73 -18.67 5.63
CA ASN A 61 -18.98 -19.18 4.28
C ASN A 61 -20.35 -18.75 3.75
N GLU A 62 -21.39 -18.85 4.58
CA GLU A 62 -22.75 -18.43 4.21
C GLU A 62 -22.80 -16.93 3.89
N GLU A 63 -22.23 -16.08 4.75
CA GLU A 63 -22.20 -14.63 4.55
C GLU A 63 -21.30 -14.24 3.37
N ALA A 64 -20.15 -14.91 3.19
CA ALA A 64 -19.27 -14.67 2.06
C ALA A 64 -19.93 -15.02 0.72
N LEU A 65 -20.78 -16.06 0.68
CA LEU A 65 -21.56 -16.41 -0.51
C LEU A 65 -22.60 -15.33 -0.83
N LYS A 66 -23.29 -14.79 0.19
CA LYS A 66 -24.23 -13.66 0.00
C LYS A 66 -23.53 -12.44 -0.59
N VAL A 67 -22.37 -12.07 -0.02
CA VAL A 67 -21.54 -10.97 -0.56
C VAL A 67 -21.13 -11.25 -2.00
N ARG A 68 -20.69 -12.46 -2.33
CA ARG A 68 -20.33 -12.82 -3.71
C ARG A 68 -21.51 -12.69 -4.67
N GLU A 69 -22.69 -13.12 -4.24
CA GLU A 69 -23.91 -13.03 -5.05
C GLU A 69 -24.32 -11.57 -5.31
N GLU A 70 -24.26 -10.70 -4.31
CA GLU A 70 -24.51 -9.26 -4.47
C GLU A 70 -23.58 -8.60 -5.51
N PHE A 71 -22.29 -8.98 -5.51
CA PHE A 71 -21.33 -8.47 -6.50
C PHE A 71 -21.61 -9.04 -7.90
N ASN A 72 -22.01 -10.31 -8.00
CA ASN A 72 -22.37 -10.91 -9.29
C ASN A 72 -23.59 -10.24 -9.91
N GLN A 73 -24.63 -9.96 -9.12
CA GLN A 73 -25.84 -9.27 -9.56
C GLN A 73 -25.55 -7.88 -10.13
N ASN A 74 -24.51 -7.21 -9.62
CA ASN A 74 -24.16 -5.85 -10.01
C ASN A 74 -22.99 -5.75 -11.01
N LYS A 75 -22.52 -6.88 -11.56
CA LYS A 75 -21.34 -6.93 -12.42
C LYS A 75 -21.52 -6.27 -13.80
N ASN A 76 -22.73 -6.32 -14.37
CA ASN A 76 -22.98 -6.00 -15.77
C ASN A 76 -23.65 -4.62 -15.99
N HIS A 77 -23.55 -3.69 -15.02
CA HIS A 77 -24.08 -2.33 -15.21
C HIS A 77 -23.13 -1.50 -16.07
N THR A 78 -23.66 -0.83 -17.09
CA THR A 78 -22.88 0.05 -18.00
C THR A 78 -23.00 1.53 -17.65
N GLU A 79 -24.11 1.91 -16.99
CA GLU A 79 -24.43 3.30 -16.67
C GLU A 79 -23.47 3.88 -15.60
N PRO A 80 -22.65 4.91 -15.91
CA PRO A 80 -21.62 5.41 -15.00
C PRO A 80 -22.20 6.04 -13.73
N ALA A 81 -23.34 6.72 -13.83
CA ALA A 81 -24.02 7.31 -12.67
C ALA A 81 -24.50 6.22 -11.68
N LYS A 82 -24.99 5.10 -12.21
CA LYS A 82 -25.44 3.95 -11.40
C LYS A 82 -24.25 3.27 -10.72
N ILE A 83 -23.15 3.06 -11.45
CA ILE A 83 -21.91 2.50 -10.91
C ILE A 83 -21.37 3.37 -9.77
N ALA A 84 -21.29 4.69 -9.97
CA ALA A 84 -20.82 5.61 -8.95
C ALA A 84 -21.69 5.57 -7.69
N ARG A 85 -23.02 5.49 -7.86
CA ARG A 85 -23.97 5.34 -6.74
C ARG A 85 -23.74 4.04 -5.98
N LEU A 86 -23.65 2.90 -6.68
CA LEU A 86 -23.41 1.59 -6.06
C LEU A 86 -22.08 1.55 -5.30
N MET A 87 -21.02 2.12 -5.88
CA MET A 87 -19.71 2.22 -5.22
C MET A 87 -19.77 3.07 -3.95
N ARG A 88 -20.54 4.16 -3.95
CA ARG A 88 -20.75 4.99 -2.76
C ARG A 88 -21.53 4.23 -1.68
N GLU A 89 -22.67 3.64 -2.03
CA GLU A 89 -23.50 2.86 -1.12
C GLU A 89 -22.71 1.69 -0.50
N ALA A 90 -21.88 1.01 -1.29
CA ALA A 90 -21.03 -0.07 -0.81
C ALA A 90 -19.96 0.42 0.18
N ARG A 91 -19.34 1.59 -0.05
CA ARG A 91 -18.38 2.20 0.87
C ARG A 91 -19.05 2.60 2.19
N GLU A 92 -20.22 3.22 2.13
CA GLU A 92 -21.01 3.60 3.30
C GLU A 92 -21.39 2.37 4.13
N ARG A 93 -21.80 1.28 3.47
CA ARG A 93 -22.10 0.00 4.13
C ARG A 93 -20.87 -0.58 4.82
N LEU A 94 -19.72 -0.61 4.14
CA LEU A 94 -18.48 -1.11 4.72
C LEU A 94 -18.04 -0.32 5.96
N GLU A 95 -18.23 1.00 5.93
CA GLU A 95 -17.88 1.87 7.05
C GLU A 95 -18.84 1.67 8.22
N LYS A 96 -20.15 1.61 7.94
CA LYS A 96 -21.17 1.37 8.96
C LYS A 96 -20.97 0.05 9.71
N HIS A 97 -20.53 -0.99 9.01
CA HIS A 97 -20.33 -2.33 9.58
C HIS A 97 -18.86 -2.59 9.95
N HIS A 98 -18.03 -1.56 10.06
CA HIS A 98 -16.63 -1.73 10.41
C HIS A 98 -16.48 -2.34 11.81
N HIS A 99 -15.70 -3.42 11.92
CA HIS A 99 -15.40 -4.02 13.21
C HIS A 99 -14.44 -3.11 13.98
N PRO A 100 -14.67 -2.83 15.29
CA PRO A 100 -13.81 -1.94 16.07
C PRO A 100 -12.36 -2.45 16.21
N ASP A 101 -12.16 -3.77 16.23
CA ASP A 101 -10.85 -4.42 16.30
C ASP A 101 -10.72 -5.50 15.21
N PRO A 102 -10.41 -5.14 13.95
CA PRO A 102 -10.42 -6.09 12.85
C PRO A 102 -9.29 -7.12 12.97
N TYR A 103 -9.51 -8.33 12.47
CA TYR A 103 -8.44 -9.35 12.46
C TYR A 103 -7.28 -8.94 11.53
N ILE A 104 -6.08 -8.85 12.11
CA ILE A 104 -4.83 -8.56 11.39
C ILE A 104 -3.89 -9.75 11.54
N ALA A 105 -3.28 -10.18 10.44
CA ALA A 105 -2.29 -11.26 10.50
C ALA A 105 -1.09 -10.84 11.39
N PRO A 106 -0.56 -11.72 12.26
CA PRO A 106 0.37 -11.30 13.30
C PRO A 106 1.61 -10.55 12.82
N TYR A 107 2.18 -10.93 11.67
CA TYR A 107 3.40 -10.33 11.12
C TYR A 107 3.14 -9.11 10.21
N MET A 108 1.89 -8.83 9.85
CA MET A 108 1.53 -7.66 9.04
C MET A 108 1.54 -6.38 9.88
N PRO A 109 1.65 -5.19 9.27
CA PRO A 109 1.58 -3.93 10.01
C PRO A 109 0.27 -3.84 10.82
N GLY A 110 0.39 -3.53 12.12
CA GLY A 110 -0.74 -3.54 13.08
C GLY A 110 -1.02 -4.90 13.73
N GLY A 111 -0.31 -5.97 13.34
CA GLY A 111 -0.36 -7.27 13.99
C GLY A 111 0.55 -7.38 15.22
N THR A 112 0.35 -8.41 16.03
CA THR A 112 1.04 -8.59 17.32
C THR A 112 2.52 -8.97 17.22
N LEU A 113 2.97 -9.53 16.09
CA LEU A 113 4.36 -9.92 15.83
C LEU A 113 5.08 -8.93 14.90
N PHE A 114 4.40 -7.87 14.47
CA PHE A 114 4.99 -6.87 13.58
C PHE A 114 6.21 -6.22 14.24
N MET A 115 7.35 -6.25 13.56
CA MET A 115 8.63 -5.71 14.04
C MET A 115 9.06 -6.22 15.43
N ARG A 116 8.61 -7.40 15.86
CA ARG A 116 9.04 -8.01 17.12
C ARG A 116 10.51 -8.43 17.09
N ASN A 117 10.98 -8.93 15.95
CA ASN A 117 12.38 -9.27 15.73
C ASN A 117 12.83 -8.72 14.35
N PRO A 118 13.06 -7.40 14.24
CA PRO A 118 13.53 -6.82 13.00
C PRO A 118 14.97 -7.27 12.76
N THR A 119 15.29 -7.68 11.54
CA THR A 119 16.69 -7.93 11.17
C THR A 119 17.45 -6.60 11.24
N PHE A 120 18.59 -6.58 11.93
CA PHE A 120 19.47 -5.43 11.88
C PHE A 120 19.93 -5.19 10.44
N GLN A 121 19.97 -3.93 10.02
CA GLN A 121 20.54 -3.60 8.72
C GLN A 121 22.04 -3.97 8.75
N PRO A 122 22.52 -4.83 7.84
CA PRO A 122 23.92 -5.27 7.87
C PRO A 122 24.92 -4.10 7.84
N VAL A 123 24.57 -3.00 7.18
CA VAL A 123 25.38 -1.76 7.15
C VAL A 123 25.61 -1.17 8.55
N ALA A 124 24.63 -1.28 9.46
CA ALA A 124 24.77 -0.78 10.83
C ALA A 124 25.72 -1.64 11.68
N LEU A 125 25.83 -2.94 11.40
CA LEU A 125 26.78 -3.84 12.08
C LEU A 125 28.20 -3.71 11.52
N TYR A 126 28.34 -3.45 10.23
CA TYR A 126 29.61 -3.45 9.53
C TYR A 126 29.87 -2.09 8.85
N PRO A 127 30.30 -1.06 9.62
CA PRO A 127 30.54 0.27 9.07
C PRO A 127 31.65 0.30 8.01
N ASN A 128 32.57 -0.67 8.06
CA ASN A 128 33.71 -0.79 7.15
C ASN A 128 33.40 -1.65 5.91
N GLY A 129 32.14 -2.04 5.71
CA GLY A 129 31.70 -2.93 4.63
C GLY A 129 31.32 -4.32 5.15
N ILE A 130 30.29 -4.91 4.52
CA ILE A 130 29.73 -6.21 4.90
C ILE A 130 30.70 -7.33 4.46
N PRO A 131 31.20 -8.19 5.38
CA PRO A 131 32.11 -9.29 5.03
C PRO A 131 31.50 -10.31 4.07
N GLU A 132 32.33 -10.89 3.22
CA GLU A 132 31.96 -11.96 2.28
C GLU A 132 31.62 -13.23 3.08
N GLY A 133 30.35 -13.69 2.99
CA GLY A 133 29.83 -14.81 3.77
C GLY A 133 28.77 -14.44 4.82
N VAL A 134 28.61 -13.15 5.14
CA VAL A 134 27.48 -12.69 5.97
C VAL A 134 26.23 -12.55 5.10
N SER A 135 25.12 -13.14 5.54
CA SER A 135 23.86 -13.06 4.81
C SER A 135 23.36 -11.61 4.76
N LYS A 136 23.26 -11.04 3.56
CA LYS A 136 22.64 -9.72 3.31
C LYS A 136 21.10 -9.78 3.31
N ARG A 137 20.51 -10.88 3.79
CA ARG A 137 19.08 -11.16 3.74
C ARG A 137 18.28 -9.97 4.28
N ARG A 138 17.61 -9.27 3.38
CA ARG A 138 16.56 -8.30 3.71
C ARG A 138 15.23 -9.02 3.59
N ILE A 139 14.38 -8.85 4.59
CA ILE A 139 13.08 -9.49 4.65
C ILE A 139 12.02 -8.40 4.42
N ASN A 140 11.07 -8.66 3.51
CA ASN A 140 9.91 -7.81 3.30
C ASN A 140 8.92 -7.86 4.47
N ILE A 141 7.95 -6.94 4.48
CA ILE A 141 6.86 -6.90 5.47
C ILE A 141 6.07 -8.22 5.54
N ASP A 142 5.97 -8.95 4.43
CA ASP A 142 5.29 -10.25 4.32
C ASP A 142 6.20 -11.46 4.58
N MET A 143 7.40 -11.22 5.13
CA MET A 143 8.42 -12.23 5.45
C MET A 143 9.10 -12.89 4.25
N SER A 144 8.90 -12.40 3.03
CA SER A 144 9.64 -12.89 1.85
C SER A 144 11.07 -12.35 1.80
N ASN A 145 11.99 -13.10 1.18
CA ASN A 145 13.35 -12.61 0.91
C ASN A 145 13.32 -11.55 -0.20
N VAL A 146 14.02 -10.44 0.00
CA VAL A 146 14.36 -9.48 -1.06
C VAL A 146 15.60 -10.00 -1.79
N PRO A 147 15.60 -10.08 -3.13
CA PRO A 147 16.80 -10.36 -3.91
C PRO A 147 17.96 -9.41 -3.56
N ASP A 148 19.21 -9.89 -3.63
CA ASP A 148 20.39 -9.11 -3.19
C ASP A 148 20.66 -7.88 -4.08
N ASP A 149 20.12 -7.87 -5.30
CA ASP A 149 20.20 -6.81 -6.32
C ASP A 149 19.20 -5.66 -6.12
N GLU A 150 18.16 -5.85 -5.29
CA GLU A 150 17.14 -4.84 -5.03
C GLU A 150 17.27 -4.21 -3.62
N GLU A 151 17.07 -2.90 -3.52
CA GLU A 151 17.10 -2.18 -2.24
C GLU A 151 15.83 -2.41 -1.39
N TYR A 152 14.69 -2.49 -2.08
CA TYR A 152 13.36 -2.79 -1.54
C TYR A 152 12.61 -3.61 -2.59
N ALA A 153 11.96 -4.69 -2.20
CA ALA A 153 11.08 -5.37 -3.16
C ALA A 153 9.92 -4.43 -3.52
N ARG A 154 9.45 -4.51 -4.77
CA ARG A 154 8.25 -3.81 -5.26
C ARG A 154 6.98 -4.39 -4.62
N VAL A 155 6.82 -4.24 -3.31
CA VAL A 155 5.70 -4.87 -2.61
C VAL A 155 4.44 -4.02 -2.77
N PHE A 156 3.69 -4.29 -3.82
CA PHE A 156 2.24 -4.04 -3.82
C PHE A 156 1.57 -5.26 -3.19
N VAL A 157 1.28 -5.20 -1.88
CA VAL A 157 0.63 -6.32 -1.17
C VAL A 157 -0.81 -6.49 -1.68
N ASP A 158 -1.02 -7.34 -2.68
CA ASP A 158 -2.30 -7.99 -2.91
C ASP A 158 -2.32 -9.31 -2.15
N SER A 159 -2.98 -9.32 -0.98
CA SER A 159 -3.01 -10.48 -0.07
C SER A 159 -3.62 -11.75 -0.68
N ALA A 160 -4.21 -11.66 -1.88
CA ALA A 160 -4.86 -12.77 -2.55
C ALA A 160 -3.91 -13.64 -3.38
N ASN A 161 -2.85 -13.09 -3.98
CA ASN A 161 -2.04 -13.83 -4.96
C ASN A 161 -0.69 -14.34 -4.44
N LYS A 162 -0.12 -13.76 -3.37
CA LYS A 162 1.23 -14.12 -2.85
C LYS A 162 2.28 -14.35 -3.96
N GLN A 163 2.17 -13.61 -5.08
CA GLN A 163 2.97 -13.85 -6.27
C GLN A 163 3.85 -12.63 -6.54
N TYR A 164 5.14 -12.86 -6.66
CA TYR A 164 6.16 -11.87 -6.97
C TYR A 164 6.04 -11.48 -8.44
N TRP A 165 5.70 -10.22 -8.72
CA TRP A 165 5.90 -9.67 -10.07
C TRP A 165 7.33 -9.14 -10.11
N ILE A 166 8.26 -10.00 -10.55
CA ILE A 166 9.52 -9.54 -11.09
C ILE A 166 9.17 -9.07 -12.51
N ASP A 167 8.92 -7.78 -12.68
CA ASP A 167 8.95 -7.21 -14.03
C ASP A 167 10.40 -7.36 -14.50
N LYS A 168 10.61 -8.29 -15.45
CA LYS A 168 11.87 -8.40 -16.18
C LYS A 168 12.14 -7.15 -16.99
#